data_AF-A0A7V6W4V0-F1
#
_entry.id   AF-A0A7V6W4V0-F1
#
_cell.length_a   1.000
_cell.length_b   1.000
_cell.length_c   1.000
_cell.angle_alpha   90.00
_cell.angle_beta   90.00
_cell.angle_gamma   90.00
#
_symmetry.space_group_name_H-M   'P 1'
#
loop_
_entity.id
_entity.type
_entity.pdbx_description
1 polymer ?
#
loop_
_entity_poly.entity_id
_entity_poly.type
_entity_poly.pdbx_seq_one_letter_code
_entity_poly.pdbx_strand_id
1 'polypeptide(L)'
;MSDMFCFQCQETARNEGCTRVGVCGKKPDVANAQDLLIWNCKGLSAILMALREAGKSVDAYYNHLITGSLFMTITNANFDMEAIEARTAEVLKAKQDCLAQLDSTDNMPEAALWQSSDRDEWHTKSETIGVLSTEDEDVRSLRELITYGLKGLSAYSKHANVLLHDDDNVDLFIQKALAATLDDSLGVPELVDLTLATGEAGVQGMALLDAANTDSYGHPEVTEVSIGVRDNPGILISGHDLRDLEMLLEQTAGTGVDVYTHSEM
;
A
#
# COMPACT_ATOMS: atom_id res chain seq x y z
N MET A 1 13.78 -21.12 13.73
CA MET A 1 13.09 -20.47 12.60
C MET A 1 12.84 -19.03 13.00
N SER A 2 12.76 -18.14 12.01
CA SER A 2 12.33 -16.76 12.24
C SER A 2 10.81 -16.75 12.33
N ASP A 3 10.22 -16.06 13.30
CA ASP A 3 8.75 -16.01 13.44
C ASP A 3 8.12 -15.03 12.43
N MET A 4 8.94 -14.10 11.92
CA MET A 4 8.63 -13.11 10.87
C MET A 4 9.92 -12.70 10.13
N PHE A 5 9.81 -11.96 9.04
CA PHE A 5 10.95 -11.19 8.52
C PHE A 5 10.46 -9.87 7.92
N CYS A 6 10.90 -8.73 8.47
CA CYS A 6 10.51 -7.42 7.95
C CYS A 6 11.67 -6.43 8.08
N PHE A 7 12.02 -5.75 6.97
CA PHE A 7 13.11 -4.76 6.93
C PHE A 7 12.74 -3.44 6.24
N GLN A 8 11.44 -3.16 6.09
CA GLN A 8 10.96 -2.03 5.29
C GLN A 8 11.19 -0.63 5.90
N CYS A 9 11.58 -0.53 7.19
CA CYS A 9 11.80 0.76 7.85
C CYS A 9 13.24 0.92 8.32
N GLN A 10 13.65 2.18 8.46
CA GLN A 10 15.01 2.55 8.85
C GLN A 10 15.42 1.96 10.22
N GLU A 11 14.47 1.80 11.13
CA GLU A 11 14.72 1.27 12.48
C GLU A 11 14.79 -0.26 12.54
N THR A 12 14.78 -0.97 11.40
CA THR A 12 14.82 -2.43 11.39
C THR A 12 15.97 -2.98 12.23
N ALA A 13 15.72 -4.09 12.94
CA ALA A 13 16.66 -4.62 13.91
C ALA A 13 18.03 -4.87 13.27
N ARG A 14 19.07 -4.26 13.87
CA ARG A 14 20.48 -4.33 13.45
C ARG A 14 20.75 -3.84 12.03
N ASN A 15 19.81 -3.09 11.42
CA ASN A 15 19.87 -2.76 10.00
C ASN A 15 19.93 -4.01 9.09
N GLU A 16 19.35 -5.12 9.54
CA GLU A 16 19.29 -6.40 8.83
C GLU A 16 17.84 -6.85 8.61
N GLY A 17 17.05 -6.94 9.70
CA GLY A 17 15.69 -7.47 9.63
C GLY A 17 15.10 -7.78 11.00
N CYS A 18 13.84 -7.40 11.22
CA CYS A 18 13.08 -7.82 12.40
C CYS A 18 12.63 -9.27 12.25
N THR A 19 13.06 -10.14 13.17
CA THR A 19 12.88 -11.62 13.07
C THR A 19 12.05 -12.26 14.18
N ARG A 20 11.69 -11.49 15.22
CA ARG A 20 10.88 -11.95 16.38
C ARG A 20 9.76 -11.01 16.75
N VAL A 21 10.02 -9.71 16.67
CA VAL A 21 9.04 -8.63 16.81
C VAL A 21 9.63 -7.43 16.08
N GLY A 22 8.78 -6.63 15.45
CA GLY A 22 9.19 -5.36 14.86
C GLY A 22 9.63 -4.38 15.93
N VAL A 23 10.67 -3.58 15.65
CA VAL A 23 11.05 -2.45 16.51
C VAL A 23 9.89 -1.46 16.68
N CYS A 24 9.07 -1.31 15.63
CA CYS A 24 7.80 -0.57 15.66
C CYS A 24 6.68 -1.22 16.50
N GLY A 25 6.92 -2.37 17.13
CA GLY A 25 5.92 -3.11 17.90
C GLY A 25 5.07 -4.10 17.10
N LYS A 26 5.28 -4.22 15.78
CA LYS A 26 4.55 -5.17 14.92
C LYS A 26 4.84 -6.61 15.36
N LYS A 27 3.80 -7.35 15.71
CA LYS A 27 3.89 -8.76 16.11
C LYS A 27 4.09 -9.68 14.88
N PRO A 28 4.67 -10.88 15.04
CA PRO A 28 4.92 -11.80 13.92
C PRO A 28 3.69 -12.19 13.12
N ASP A 29 2.59 -12.49 13.80
CA ASP A 29 1.30 -12.81 13.19
C ASP A 29 0.82 -11.68 12.28
N VAL A 30 0.84 -10.44 12.76
CA VAL A 30 0.49 -9.24 11.97
C VAL A 30 1.46 -9.04 10.79
N ALA A 31 2.76 -9.28 11.00
CA ALA A 31 3.74 -9.17 9.92
C ALA A 31 3.47 -10.18 8.80
N ASN A 32 3.24 -11.44 9.15
CA ASN A 32 2.97 -12.51 8.20
C ASN A 32 1.61 -12.30 7.48
N ALA A 33 0.60 -11.78 8.19
CA ALA A 33 -0.67 -11.38 7.57
C ALA A 33 -0.49 -10.24 6.55
N GLN A 34 0.36 -9.25 6.84
CA GLN A 34 0.70 -8.20 5.85
C GLN A 34 1.46 -8.77 4.65
N ASP A 35 2.36 -9.74 4.83
CA ASP A 35 3.04 -10.42 3.72
C ASP A 35 2.04 -11.15 2.83
N LEU A 36 1.06 -11.86 3.41
CA LEU A 36 -0.01 -12.53 2.66
C LEU A 36 -0.88 -11.54 1.89
N LEU A 37 -1.24 -10.39 2.49
CA LEU A 37 -2.01 -9.36 1.83
C LEU A 37 -1.25 -8.82 0.61
N ILE A 38 0.03 -8.48 0.75
CA ILE A 38 0.86 -7.97 -0.35
C ILE A 38 1.02 -9.01 -1.45
N TRP A 39 1.29 -10.27 -1.10
CA TRP A 39 1.41 -11.35 -2.08
C TRP A 39 0.12 -11.53 -2.90
N ASN A 40 -1.04 -11.48 -2.24
CA ASN A 40 -2.33 -11.52 -2.93
C ASN A 40 -2.60 -10.26 -3.78
N CYS A 41 -2.14 -9.08 -3.37
CA CYS A 41 -2.22 -7.88 -4.21
C CYS A 41 -1.36 -7.99 -5.47
N LYS A 42 -0.17 -8.58 -5.38
CA LYS A 42 0.68 -8.89 -6.54
C LYS A 42 -0.02 -9.89 -7.48
N GLY A 43 -0.65 -10.92 -6.92
CA GLY A 43 -1.47 -11.88 -7.66
C GLY A 43 -2.68 -11.26 -8.36
N LEU A 44 -3.44 -10.41 -7.67
CA LEU A 44 -4.53 -9.65 -8.26
C LEU A 44 -4.02 -8.77 -9.41
N SER A 45 -2.91 -8.07 -9.20
CA SER A 45 -2.32 -7.21 -10.22
C SER A 45 -1.96 -7.97 -11.50
N ALA A 46 -1.40 -9.19 -11.39
CA ALA A 46 -1.12 -10.04 -12.54
C ALA A 46 -2.40 -10.42 -13.32
N ILE A 47 -3.50 -10.72 -12.62
CA ILE A 47 -4.80 -11.01 -13.24
C ILE A 47 -5.33 -9.77 -13.97
N LEU A 48 -5.24 -8.59 -13.35
CA LEU A 48 -5.68 -7.32 -13.96
C LEU A 48 -4.85 -6.94 -15.18
N MET A 49 -3.56 -7.30 -15.24
CA MET A 49 -2.73 -7.12 -16.44
C MET A 49 -3.22 -8.02 -17.58
N ALA A 50 -3.46 -9.30 -17.30
CA ALA A 50 -3.97 -10.22 -18.32
C ALA A 50 -5.37 -9.84 -18.83
N LEU A 51 -6.24 -9.30 -17.96
CA LEU A 51 -7.54 -8.77 -18.39
C LEU A 51 -7.37 -7.64 -19.40
N ARG A 52 -6.45 -6.70 -19.13
CA ARG A 52 -6.15 -5.61 -20.06
C ARG A 52 -5.54 -6.11 -21.37
N GLU A 53 -4.64 -7.08 -21.32
CA GLU A 53 -4.07 -7.73 -22.53
C GLU A 53 -5.13 -8.44 -23.37
N ALA A 54 -6.13 -9.04 -22.72
CA ALA A 54 -7.31 -9.62 -23.37
C ALA A 54 -8.34 -8.58 -23.86
N GLY A 55 -8.04 -7.28 -23.73
CA GLY A 55 -8.92 -6.18 -24.15
C GLY A 55 -10.16 -5.99 -23.26
N LYS A 56 -10.15 -6.54 -22.04
CA LYS A 56 -11.26 -6.42 -21.07
C LYS A 56 -11.06 -5.17 -20.21
N SER A 57 -12.15 -4.49 -19.89
CA SER A 57 -12.14 -3.31 -19.02
C SER A 57 -11.85 -3.71 -17.58
N VAL A 58 -11.04 -2.92 -16.88
CA VAL A 58 -10.77 -3.08 -15.45
C VAL A 58 -11.41 -1.91 -14.70
N ASP A 59 -12.20 -2.24 -13.67
CA ASP A 59 -12.90 -1.25 -12.85
C ASP A 59 -11.95 -0.54 -11.87
N ALA A 60 -12.14 0.77 -11.67
CA ALA A 60 -11.35 1.60 -10.75
C ALA A 60 -11.41 1.11 -9.28
N TYR A 61 -12.47 0.39 -8.90
CA TYR A 61 -12.57 -0.31 -7.62
C TYR A 61 -11.30 -1.14 -7.32
N TYR A 62 -10.77 -1.86 -8.31
CA TYR A 62 -9.60 -2.69 -8.11
C TYR A 62 -8.33 -1.86 -7.90
N ASN A 63 -8.24 -0.68 -8.52
CA ASN A 63 -7.14 0.25 -8.30
C ASN A 63 -7.12 0.68 -6.83
N HIS A 64 -8.25 1.18 -6.31
CA HIS A 64 -8.36 1.61 -4.92
C HIS A 64 -8.21 0.48 -3.90
N LEU A 65 -8.64 -0.74 -4.26
CA LEU A 65 -8.44 -1.92 -3.42
C LEU A 65 -6.94 -2.21 -3.24
N ILE A 66 -6.15 -2.11 -4.32
CA ILE A 66 -4.71 -2.35 -4.30
C ILE A 66 -3.98 -1.21 -3.56
N THR A 67 -4.26 0.06 -3.88
CA THR A 67 -3.58 1.20 -3.24
C THR A 67 -3.88 1.26 -1.74
N GLY A 68 -5.14 1.02 -1.34
CA GLY A 68 -5.54 0.92 0.06
C GLY A 68 -4.88 -0.25 0.79
N SER A 69 -4.74 -1.40 0.13
CA SER A 69 -4.05 -2.57 0.72
C SER A 69 -2.56 -2.31 0.92
N LEU A 70 -1.89 -1.67 -0.06
CA LEU A 70 -0.49 -1.30 0.05
C LEU A 70 -0.26 -0.32 1.21
N PHE A 71 -1.08 0.74 1.29
CA PHE A 71 -1.01 1.74 2.37
C PHE A 71 -1.23 1.09 3.75
N MET A 72 -2.19 0.18 3.89
CA MET A 72 -2.44 -0.56 5.15
C MET A 72 -1.18 -1.28 5.70
N THR A 73 -0.22 -1.61 4.84
CA THR A 73 1.03 -2.29 5.23
C THR A 73 2.25 -1.38 5.37
N ILE A 74 2.09 -0.07 5.27
CA ILE A 74 3.14 0.90 5.62
C ILE A 74 3.44 0.81 7.12
N THR A 75 4.69 1.11 7.49
CA THR A 75 5.12 1.14 8.89
C THR A 75 4.24 2.07 9.71
N ASN A 76 3.75 1.58 10.86
CA ASN A 76 2.85 2.30 11.77
C ASN A 76 1.46 2.65 11.21
N ALA A 77 1.05 2.07 10.06
CA ALA A 77 -0.28 2.31 9.50
C ALA A 77 -1.37 1.45 10.15
N ASN A 78 -1.18 0.13 10.22
CA ASN A 78 -2.21 -0.76 10.77
C ASN A 78 -1.60 -1.97 11.50
N PHE A 79 -2.04 -2.20 12.75
CA PHE A 79 -1.66 -3.33 13.59
C PHE A 79 -2.85 -4.24 13.92
N ASP A 80 -4.03 -3.95 13.38
CA ASP A 80 -5.26 -4.68 13.61
C ASP A 80 -5.34 -5.90 12.67
N MET A 81 -5.25 -7.09 13.27
CA MET A 81 -5.33 -8.35 12.56
C MET A 81 -6.65 -8.52 11.79
N GLU A 82 -7.78 -8.17 12.41
CA GLU A 82 -9.09 -8.36 11.81
C GLU A 82 -9.26 -7.49 10.56
N ALA A 83 -8.74 -6.26 10.61
CA ALA A 83 -8.75 -5.36 9.46
C ALA A 83 -7.90 -5.87 8.29
N ILE A 84 -6.71 -6.42 8.58
CA ILE A 84 -5.79 -6.97 7.58
C ILE A 84 -6.37 -8.25 6.95
N GLU A 85 -6.96 -9.12 7.76
CA GLU A 85 -7.63 -10.34 7.28
C GLU A 85 -8.88 -10.02 6.45
N ALA A 86 -9.69 -9.04 6.88
CA ALA A 86 -10.86 -8.58 6.12
C ALA A 86 -10.43 -8.04 4.75
N ARG A 87 -9.38 -7.21 4.72
CA ARG A 87 -8.81 -6.70 3.46
C ARG A 87 -8.27 -7.83 2.58
N THR A 88 -7.63 -8.84 3.18
CA THR A 88 -7.15 -10.03 2.46
C THR A 88 -8.30 -10.82 1.84
N ALA A 89 -9.43 -10.97 2.55
CA ALA A 89 -10.64 -11.60 2.01
C ALA A 89 -11.20 -10.83 0.80
N GLU A 90 -11.23 -9.50 0.86
CA GLU A 90 -11.66 -8.64 -0.25
C GLU A 90 -10.77 -8.84 -1.49
N VAL A 91 -9.45 -8.84 -1.32
CA VAL A 91 -8.50 -9.09 -2.41
C VAL A 91 -8.66 -10.49 -2.99
N LEU A 92 -8.83 -11.52 -2.16
CA LEU A 92 -9.08 -12.89 -2.62
C LEU A 92 -10.37 -13.00 -3.44
N LYS A 93 -11.44 -12.35 -2.98
CA LYS A 93 -12.71 -12.28 -3.70
C LYS A 93 -12.55 -11.57 -5.05
N ALA A 94 -11.86 -10.42 -5.07
CA ALA A 94 -11.55 -9.70 -6.30
C ALA A 94 -10.76 -10.57 -7.30
N LYS A 95 -9.78 -11.36 -6.82
CA LYS A 95 -9.04 -12.31 -7.67
C LYS A 95 -9.98 -13.34 -8.30
N GLN A 96 -10.89 -13.93 -7.53
CA GLN A 96 -11.86 -14.91 -8.06
C GLN A 96 -12.74 -14.30 -9.13
N ASP A 97 -13.28 -13.11 -8.87
CA ASP A 97 -14.19 -12.42 -9.79
C ASP A 97 -13.48 -11.99 -11.09
N CYS A 98 -12.20 -11.61 -11.01
CA CYS A 98 -11.38 -11.27 -12.17
C CYS A 98 -10.94 -12.51 -12.96
N LEU A 99 -10.56 -13.60 -12.29
CA LEU A 99 -10.17 -14.86 -12.94
C LEU A 99 -11.34 -15.47 -13.74
N ALA A 100 -12.57 -15.37 -13.22
CA ALA A 100 -13.77 -15.84 -13.92
C ALA A 100 -14.03 -15.13 -15.26
N GLN A 101 -13.38 -13.98 -15.48
CA GLN A 101 -13.45 -13.23 -16.72
C GLN A 101 -12.34 -13.59 -17.70
N LEU A 102 -11.36 -14.43 -17.36
CA LEU A 102 -10.29 -14.83 -18.28
C LEU A 102 -10.62 -16.16 -18.97
N ASP A 103 -10.21 -16.26 -20.24
CA ASP A 103 -10.41 -17.47 -21.04
C ASP A 103 -9.28 -18.51 -20.82
N SER A 104 -8.11 -18.06 -20.36
CA SER A 104 -6.98 -18.88 -19.95
C SER A 104 -6.28 -18.25 -18.74
N THR A 105 -5.75 -19.10 -17.88
CA THR A 105 -4.93 -18.74 -16.71
C THR A 105 -3.51 -19.33 -16.83
N ASP A 106 -3.10 -19.70 -18.04
CA ASP A 106 -1.78 -20.28 -18.30
C ASP A 106 -0.68 -19.28 -17.94
N ASN A 107 0.42 -19.78 -17.37
CA ASN A 107 1.59 -18.99 -16.94
C ASN A 107 1.33 -17.91 -15.88
N MET A 108 0.15 -17.95 -15.23
CA MET A 108 -0.12 -17.08 -14.09
C MET A 108 0.77 -17.45 -12.89
N PRO A 109 1.26 -16.46 -12.12
CA PRO A 109 2.03 -16.73 -10.91
C PRO A 109 1.13 -17.44 -9.89
N GLU A 110 1.74 -18.22 -8.99
CA GLU A 110 1.01 -18.91 -7.92
C GLU A 110 0.13 -17.93 -7.12
N ALA A 111 0.65 -16.72 -6.88
CA ALA A 111 -0.06 -15.65 -6.19
C ALA A 111 -1.40 -15.30 -6.84
N ALA A 112 -1.53 -15.39 -8.17
CA ALA A 112 -2.79 -15.13 -8.86
C ALA A 112 -3.80 -16.28 -8.64
N LEU A 113 -3.32 -17.53 -8.66
CA LEU A 113 -4.17 -18.73 -8.67
C LEU A 113 -4.53 -19.23 -7.27
N TRP A 114 -3.68 -18.97 -6.27
CA TRP A 114 -3.91 -19.43 -4.91
C TRP A 114 -5.17 -18.78 -4.32
N GLN A 115 -5.99 -19.62 -3.69
CA GLN A 115 -7.25 -19.23 -3.07
C GLN A 115 -7.44 -20.07 -1.82
N SER A 116 -7.94 -19.44 -0.77
CA SER A 116 -8.40 -20.13 0.43
C SER A 116 -9.37 -19.24 1.19
N SER A 117 -10.37 -19.84 1.84
CA SER A 117 -11.22 -19.19 2.83
C SER A 117 -10.87 -19.61 4.27
N ASP A 118 -9.89 -20.50 4.43
CA ASP A 118 -9.46 -21.01 5.73
C ASP A 118 -8.29 -20.18 6.28
N ARG A 119 -8.49 -19.58 7.45
CA ARG A 119 -7.49 -18.72 8.09
C ARG A 119 -6.25 -19.51 8.56
N ASP A 120 -6.39 -20.80 8.85
CA ASP A 120 -5.23 -21.64 9.20
C ASP A 120 -4.33 -21.87 7.97
N GLU A 121 -4.93 -22.02 6.78
CA GLU A 121 -4.20 -22.09 5.51
C GLU A 121 -3.55 -20.74 5.17
N TRP A 122 -4.19 -19.61 5.51
CA TRP A 122 -3.60 -18.28 5.35
C TRP A 122 -2.31 -18.15 6.17
N HIS A 123 -2.36 -18.54 7.44
CA HIS A 123 -1.19 -18.54 8.31
C HIS A 123 -0.08 -19.42 7.72
N THR A 124 -0.40 -20.66 7.35
CA THR A 124 0.59 -21.60 6.80
C THR A 124 1.20 -21.08 5.49
N LYS A 125 0.39 -20.47 4.61
CA LYS A 125 0.89 -19.90 3.36
C LYS A 125 1.82 -18.72 3.61
N SER A 126 1.48 -17.85 4.56
CA SER A 126 2.26 -16.65 4.90
C SER A 126 3.70 -16.95 5.31
N GLU A 127 3.97 -18.12 5.91
CA GLU A 127 5.31 -18.58 6.29
C GLU A 127 6.25 -18.82 5.10
N THR A 128 5.72 -18.94 3.88
CA THR A 128 6.47 -19.37 2.69
C THR A 128 6.62 -18.30 1.60
N ILE A 129 5.92 -17.17 1.73
CA ILE A 129 5.72 -16.17 0.66
C ILE A 129 6.24 -14.77 1.01
N GLY A 130 6.84 -14.58 2.19
CA GLY A 130 7.43 -13.31 2.61
C GLY A 130 8.73 -12.96 1.88
N VAL A 131 9.43 -11.92 2.36
CA VAL A 131 10.65 -11.36 1.75
C VAL A 131 11.71 -12.40 1.39
N LEU A 132 11.92 -13.38 2.26
CA LEU A 132 12.96 -14.41 2.11
C LEU A 132 12.60 -15.51 1.09
N SER A 133 11.42 -15.47 0.48
CA SER A 133 11.03 -16.41 -0.58
C SER A 133 11.82 -16.22 -1.88
N THR A 134 12.36 -15.02 -2.12
CA THR A 134 13.33 -14.78 -3.21
C THR A 134 14.74 -15.09 -2.69
N GLU A 135 15.40 -16.10 -3.23
CA GLU A 135 16.70 -16.59 -2.74
C GLU A 135 17.87 -15.64 -3.10
N ASP A 136 17.93 -15.20 -4.36
CA ASP A 136 18.96 -14.29 -4.86
C ASP A 136 18.85 -12.93 -4.16
N GLU A 137 19.96 -12.45 -3.59
CA GLU A 137 19.95 -11.26 -2.75
C GLU A 137 19.77 -9.95 -3.52
N ASP A 138 20.28 -9.86 -4.75
CA ASP A 138 20.16 -8.66 -5.59
C ASP A 138 18.73 -8.56 -6.13
N VAL A 139 18.17 -9.69 -6.60
CA VAL A 139 16.77 -9.77 -7.05
C VAL A 139 15.82 -9.48 -5.88
N ARG A 140 16.07 -10.06 -4.70
CA ARG A 140 15.28 -9.79 -3.49
C ARG A 140 15.36 -8.30 -3.10
N SER A 141 16.55 -7.72 -3.12
CA SER A 141 16.77 -6.31 -2.80
C SER A 141 15.93 -5.41 -3.71
N LEU A 142 15.99 -5.64 -5.03
CA LEU A 142 15.27 -4.82 -6.01
C LEU A 142 13.75 -5.03 -5.93
N ARG A 143 13.26 -6.26 -5.81
CA ARG A 143 11.83 -6.55 -5.66
C ARG A 143 11.23 -5.87 -4.44
N GLU A 144 11.94 -5.88 -3.31
CA GLU A 144 11.47 -5.22 -2.09
C GLU A 144 11.61 -3.71 -2.17
N LEU A 145 12.69 -3.17 -2.76
CA LEU A 145 12.83 -1.73 -3.01
C LEU A 145 11.68 -1.19 -3.86
N ILE A 146 11.34 -1.88 -4.95
CA ILE A 146 10.18 -1.56 -5.79
C ILE A 146 8.90 -1.65 -4.97
N THR A 147 8.68 -2.78 -4.27
CA THR A 147 7.46 -2.99 -3.46
C THR A 147 7.28 -1.85 -2.43
N TYR A 148 8.33 -1.41 -1.76
CA TYR A 148 8.27 -0.32 -0.78
C TYR A 148 8.06 1.04 -1.43
N GLY A 149 8.69 1.30 -2.59
CA GLY A 149 8.39 2.48 -3.40
C GLY A 149 6.92 2.56 -3.81
N LEU A 150 6.34 1.43 -4.24
CA LEU A 150 4.93 1.32 -4.61
C LEU A 150 3.99 1.52 -3.42
N LYS A 151 4.37 1.11 -2.21
CA LYS A 151 3.60 1.45 -1.00
C LYS A 151 3.54 2.96 -0.78
N GLY A 152 4.69 3.64 -0.85
CA GLY A 152 4.74 5.11 -0.74
C GLY A 152 3.90 5.82 -1.81
N LEU A 153 4.07 5.42 -3.07
CA LEU A 153 3.26 5.94 -4.18
C LEU A 153 1.76 5.72 -3.98
N SER A 154 1.37 4.55 -3.46
CA SER A 154 -0.04 4.24 -3.17
C SER A 154 -0.63 5.11 -2.07
N ALA A 155 0.16 5.53 -1.08
CA ALA A 155 -0.31 6.47 -0.06
C ALA A 155 -0.60 7.85 -0.67
N TYR A 156 0.27 8.35 -1.55
CA TYR A 156 0.03 9.61 -2.25
C TYR A 156 -1.21 9.55 -3.16
N SER A 157 -1.29 8.49 -3.98
CA SER A 157 -2.46 8.26 -4.85
C SER A 157 -3.74 8.19 -4.01
N LYS A 158 -3.72 7.49 -2.87
CA LYS A 158 -4.90 7.36 -2.00
C LYS A 158 -5.41 8.71 -1.48
N HIS A 159 -4.53 9.60 -1.03
CA HIS A 159 -4.94 10.94 -0.58
C HIS A 159 -5.48 11.80 -1.73
N ALA A 160 -4.91 11.68 -2.93
CA ALA A 160 -5.46 12.35 -4.12
C ALA A 160 -6.88 11.82 -4.45
N ASN A 161 -7.09 10.50 -4.39
CA ASN A 161 -8.40 9.89 -4.65
C ASN A 161 -9.48 10.36 -3.65
N VAL A 162 -9.11 10.58 -2.38
CA VAL A 162 -10.03 11.11 -1.36
C VAL A 162 -10.55 12.50 -1.75
N LEU A 163 -9.76 13.26 -2.49
CA LEU A 163 -10.13 14.57 -3.06
C LEU A 163 -10.74 14.47 -4.47
N LEU A 164 -11.10 13.26 -4.93
CA LEU A 164 -11.67 12.98 -6.25
C LEU A 164 -10.70 13.19 -7.43
N HIS A 165 -9.39 13.06 -7.17
CA HIS A 165 -8.35 13.05 -8.21
C HIS A 165 -7.83 11.63 -8.42
N ASP A 166 -8.01 11.12 -9.63
CA ASP A 166 -7.57 9.78 -10.07
C ASP A 166 -6.63 9.91 -11.28
N ASP A 167 -5.64 9.00 -11.36
CA ASP A 167 -4.78 8.85 -12.54
C ASP A 167 -4.62 7.38 -12.91
N ASP A 168 -5.33 6.97 -13.95
CA ASP A 168 -5.32 5.60 -14.48
C ASP A 168 -3.91 5.12 -14.85
N ASN A 169 -2.99 6.03 -15.24
CA ASN A 169 -1.63 5.64 -15.60
C ASN A 169 -0.81 5.27 -14.36
N VAL A 170 -0.96 6.02 -13.27
CA VAL A 170 -0.32 5.70 -11.99
C VAL A 170 -0.83 4.36 -11.47
N ASP A 171 -2.15 4.15 -11.50
CA ASP A 171 -2.76 2.90 -11.05
C ASP A 171 -2.34 1.70 -11.91
N LEU A 172 -2.31 1.88 -13.24
CA LEU A 172 -1.81 0.88 -14.18
C LEU A 172 -0.34 0.53 -13.88
N PHE A 173 0.50 1.53 -13.63
CA PHE A 173 1.90 1.33 -13.31
C PHE A 173 2.07 0.55 -12.00
N ILE A 174 1.34 0.91 -10.93
CA ILE A 174 1.40 0.20 -9.65
C ILE A 174 1.09 -1.28 -9.84
N GLN A 175 0.04 -1.60 -10.58
CA GLN A 175 -0.36 -2.98 -10.85
C GLN A 175 0.70 -3.73 -11.68
N LYS A 176 1.18 -3.11 -12.76
CA LYS A 176 2.22 -3.69 -13.61
C LYS A 176 3.49 -3.98 -12.81
N ALA A 177 3.96 -3.03 -12.01
CA ALA A 177 5.17 -3.16 -11.23
C ALA A 177 5.01 -4.22 -10.12
N LEU A 178 3.87 -4.26 -9.42
CA LEU A 178 3.59 -5.33 -8.45
C LEU A 178 3.64 -6.72 -9.09
N ALA A 179 2.98 -6.90 -10.24
CA ALA A 179 2.99 -8.17 -10.96
C ALA A 179 4.41 -8.58 -11.39
N ALA A 180 5.19 -7.63 -11.89
CA ALA A 180 6.58 -7.86 -12.30
C ALA A 180 7.48 -8.32 -11.14
N THR A 181 7.19 -7.95 -9.88
CA THR A 181 7.94 -8.48 -8.73
C THR A 181 7.70 -9.97 -8.42
N LEU A 182 6.78 -10.63 -9.14
CA LEU A 182 6.59 -12.08 -9.10
C LEU A 182 7.17 -12.81 -10.33
N ASP A 183 7.68 -12.08 -11.31
CA ASP A 183 8.21 -12.66 -12.54
C ASP A 183 9.69 -13.05 -12.36
N ASP A 184 9.95 -14.35 -12.28
CA ASP A 184 11.30 -14.91 -12.11
C ASP A 184 12.12 -14.89 -13.40
N SER A 185 11.53 -14.48 -14.54
CA SER A 185 12.29 -14.27 -15.78
C SER A 185 13.02 -12.92 -15.82
N LEU A 186 12.67 -11.98 -14.93
CA LEU A 186 13.32 -10.67 -14.84
C LEU A 186 14.63 -10.76 -14.05
N GLY A 187 15.73 -10.37 -14.69
CA GLY A 187 17.04 -10.27 -14.06
C GLY A 187 17.27 -8.94 -13.38
N VAL A 188 18.48 -8.77 -12.84
CA VAL A 188 18.93 -7.53 -12.19
C VAL A 188 18.79 -6.30 -13.12
N PRO A 189 19.20 -6.33 -14.41
CA PRO A 189 19.05 -5.16 -15.28
C PRO A 189 17.60 -4.71 -15.43
N GLU A 190 16.68 -5.64 -15.67
CA GLU A 190 15.25 -5.33 -15.84
C GLU A 190 14.62 -4.78 -14.54
N LEU A 191 15.04 -5.30 -13.39
CA LEU A 191 14.56 -4.84 -12.09
C LEU A 191 15.16 -3.48 -11.70
N VAL A 192 16.37 -3.15 -12.13
CA VAL A 192 16.94 -1.80 -11.98
C VAL A 192 16.14 -0.79 -12.82
N ASP A 193 15.84 -1.14 -14.08
CA ASP A 193 15.02 -0.29 -14.94
C ASP A 193 13.62 -0.08 -14.34
N LEU A 194 13.01 -1.14 -13.79
CA LEU A 194 11.73 -1.04 -13.09
C LEU A 194 11.80 -0.19 -11.81
N THR A 195 12.92 -0.22 -11.10
CA THR A 195 13.17 0.65 -9.93
C THR A 195 13.19 2.12 -10.34
N LEU A 196 13.89 2.47 -11.43
CA LEU A 196 13.93 3.83 -11.94
C LEU A 196 12.56 4.30 -12.43
N ALA A 197 11.82 3.44 -13.15
CA ALA A 197 10.45 3.71 -13.58
C ALA A 197 9.51 3.91 -12.36
N THR A 198 9.75 3.19 -11.27
CA THR A 198 9.01 3.40 -10.01
C THR A 198 9.25 4.79 -9.43
N GLY A 199 10.47 5.32 -9.56
CA GLY A 199 10.79 6.71 -9.21
C GLY A 199 10.05 7.73 -10.09
N GLU A 200 9.96 7.49 -11.39
CA GLU A 200 9.21 8.34 -12.33
C GLU A 200 7.71 8.37 -11.99
N ALA A 201 7.10 7.20 -11.76
CA ALA A 201 5.72 7.12 -11.29
C ALA A 201 5.53 7.78 -9.90
N GLY A 202 6.55 7.72 -9.04
CA GLY A 202 6.62 8.47 -7.79
C GLY A 202 6.44 9.97 -7.97
N VAL A 203 7.12 10.56 -8.96
CA VAL A 203 6.98 11.99 -9.31
C VAL A 203 5.56 12.29 -9.79
N GLN A 204 4.98 11.41 -10.61
CA GLN A 204 3.61 11.57 -11.10
C GLN A 204 2.58 11.54 -9.96
N GLY A 205 2.69 10.56 -9.05
CA GLY A 205 1.78 10.47 -7.89
C GLY A 205 1.90 11.66 -6.93
N MET A 206 3.12 12.18 -6.70
CA MET A 206 3.30 13.40 -5.92
C MET A 206 2.70 14.63 -6.62
N ALA A 207 2.88 14.76 -7.93
CA ALA A 207 2.29 15.86 -8.69
C ALA A 207 0.75 15.81 -8.71
N LEU A 208 0.17 14.61 -8.77
CA LEU A 208 -1.27 14.41 -8.65
C LEU A 208 -1.78 14.86 -7.28
N LEU A 209 -1.11 14.48 -6.20
CA LEU A 209 -1.48 14.88 -4.84
C LEU A 209 -1.28 16.38 -4.59
N ASP A 210 -0.21 16.98 -5.11
CA ASP A 210 0.04 18.43 -5.04
C ASP A 210 -1.10 19.21 -5.69
N ALA A 211 -1.49 18.84 -6.91
CA ALA A 211 -2.62 19.44 -7.60
C ALA A 211 -3.92 19.25 -6.81
N ALA A 212 -4.22 18.03 -6.36
CA ALA A 212 -5.44 17.73 -5.62
C ALA A 212 -5.60 18.60 -4.36
N ASN A 213 -4.52 18.73 -3.58
CA ASN A 213 -4.51 19.55 -2.36
C ASN A 213 -4.62 21.04 -2.69
N THR A 214 -3.83 21.54 -3.64
CA THR A 214 -3.78 22.98 -3.95
C THR A 214 -5.02 23.48 -4.67
N ASP A 215 -5.65 22.65 -5.51
CA ASP A 215 -6.94 22.95 -6.14
C ASP A 215 -8.08 22.97 -5.11
N SER A 216 -8.02 22.11 -4.09
CA SER A 216 -9.06 22.01 -3.05
C SER A 216 -8.93 23.08 -1.96
N TYR A 217 -7.72 23.35 -1.49
CA TYR A 217 -7.47 24.15 -0.28
C TYR A 217 -6.64 25.42 -0.54
N GLY A 218 -6.19 25.64 -1.77
CA GLY A 218 -5.32 26.75 -2.15
C GLY A 218 -3.83 26.41 -2.02
N HIS A 219 -3.00 27.22 -2.67
CA HIS A 219 -1.54 27.08 -2.54
C HIS A 219 -1.09 27.47 -1.13
N PRO A 220 -0.18 26.69 -0.50
CA PRO A 220 0.43 27.08 0.77
C PRO A 220 1.07 28.47 0.71
N GLU A 221 0.86 29.25 1.76
CA GLU A 221 1.44 30.59 1.91
C GLU A 221 2.23 30.72 3.22
N VAL A 222 3.10 31.73 3.30
CA VAL A 222 3.90 31.99 4.51
C VAL A 222 2.96 32.22 5.69
N THR A 223 3.02 31.33 6.68
CA THR A 223 2.08 31.31 7.80
C THR A 223 2.84 31.21 9.13
N GLU A 224 2.41 31.99 10.13
CA GLU A 224 2.86 31.83 11.52
C GLU A 224 1.90 30.91 12.26
N VAL A 225 2.38 29.77 12.73
CA VAL A 225 1.59 28.76 13.43
C VAL A 225 1.89 28.80 14.93
N SER A 226 0.85 28.96 15.76
CA SER A 226 0.98 28.92 17.21
C SER A 226 1.24 27.49 17.70
N ILE A 227 2.27 27.31 18.52
CA ILE A 227 2.61 26.04 19.18
C ILE A 227 2.13 25.94 20.64
N GLY A 228 1.47 26.99 21.14
CA GLY A 228 0.84 27.01 22.46
C GLY A 228 -0.58 26.41 22.45
N VAL A 229 -1.17 26.26 23.63
CA VAL A 229 -2.53 25.73 23.83
C VAL A 229 -3.47 26.77 24.45
N ARG A 230 -4.78 26.51 24.35
CA ARG A 230 -5.85 27.31 24.95
C ARG A 230 -6.62 26.49 25.99
N ASP A 231 -7.58 27.13 26.66
CA ASP A 231 -8.34 26.56 27.77
C ASP A 231 -9.63 25.81 27.35
N ASN A 232 -9.97 25.79 26.05
CA ASN A 232 -11.09 25.03 25.52
C ASN A 232 -10.75 23.52 25.45
N PRO A 233 -11.76 22.62 25.49
CA PRO A 233 -11.55 21.23 25.10
C PRO A 233 -11.03 21.16 23.65
N GLY A 234 -10.18 20.19 23.34
CA GLY A 234 -9.53 20.09 22.03
C GLY A 234 -9.53 18.69 21.44
N ILE A 235 -9.53 18.61 20.11
CA ILE A 235 -9.24 17.42 19.32
C ILE A 235 -7.87 17.62 18.66
N LEU A 236 -6.99 16.63 18.79
CA LEU A 236 -5.69 16.62 18.12
C LEU A 236 -5.76 15.68 16.91
N ILE A 237 -5.70 16.23 15.70
CA ILE A 237 -5.64 15.46 14.46
C ILE A 237 -4.18 15.22 14.06
N SER A 238 -3.86 14.01 13.61
CA SER A 238 -2.53 13.56 13.21
C SER A 238 -2.66 12.72 11.93
N GLY A 239 -1.56 12.51 11.21
CA GLY A 239 -1.58 11.86 9.90
C GLY A 239 -1.35 12.88 8.80
N HIS A 240 -2.01 12.70 7.66
CA HIS A 240 -1.75 13.50 6.45
C HIS A 240 -3.02 13.95 5.71
N ASP A 241 -4.20 13.49 6.11
CA ASP A 241 -5.41 13.65 5.30
C ASP A 241 -6.11 14.98 5.57
N LEU A 242 -6.01 15.91 4.60
CA LEU A 242 -6.62 17.23 4.71
C LEU A 242 -8.14 17.21 4.55
N ARG A 243 -8.71 16.19 3.91
CA ARG A 243 -10.17 16.06 3.79
C ARG A 243 -10.79 15.69 5.14
N ASP A 244 -10.12 14.83 5.90
CA ASP A 244 -10.50 14.55 7.29
C ASP A 244 -10.45 15.82 8.16
N LEU A 245 -9.42 16.66 8.01
CA LEU A 245 -9.32 17.95 8.69
C LEU A 245 -10.47 18.89 8.30
N GLU A 246 -10.78 19.01 7.02
CA GLU A 246 -11.91 19.83 6.54
C GLU A 246 -13.22 19.39 7.21
N MET A 247 -13.56 18.10 7.12
CA MET A 247 -14.79 17.56 7.72
C MET A 247 -14.83 17.74 9.24
N LEU A 248 -13.70 17.64 9.93
CA LEU A 248 -13.59 17.86 11.37
C LEU A 248 -13.80 19.34 11.73
N LEU A 249 -13.20 20.27 10.98
CA LEU A 249 -13.36 21.72 11.19
C LEU A 249 -14.81 22.14 10.96
N GLU A 250 -15.46 21.63 9.90
CA GLU A 250 -16.87 21.90 9.63
C GLU A 250 -17.78 21.44 10.77
N GLN A 251 -17.55 20.25 11.32
CA GLN A 251 -18.36 19.70 12.41
C GLN A 251 -18.10 20.35 13.77
N THR A 252 -16.90 20.89 14.00
CA THR A 252 -16.52 21.54 15.26
C THR A 252 -16.85 23.04 15.27
N ALA A 253 -17.19 23.64 14.13
CA ALA A 253 -17.57 25.03 14.02
C ALA A 253 -18.70 25.41 14.99
N GLY A 254 -18.44 26.39 15.88
CA GLY A 254 -19.42 26.89 16.85
C GLY A 254 -19.69 25.97 18.04
N THR A 255 -19.00 24.83 18.17
CA THR A 255 -19.20 23.89 19.29
C THR A 255 -18.46 24.28 20.57
N GLY A 256 -17.43 25.13 20.45
CA GLY A 256 -16.50 25.44 21.55
C GLY A 256 -15.40 24.40 21.75
N VAL A 257 -15.25 23.44 20.84
CA VAL A 257 -14.12 22.51 20.78
C VAL A 257 -13.07 23.04 19.80
N ASP A 258 -11.83 23.19 20.27
CA ASP A 258 -10.70 23.58 19.44
C ASP A 258 -10.14 22.37 18.65
N VAL A 259 -9.52 22.62 17.49
CA VAL A 259 -8.80 21.61 16.70
C VAL A 259 -7.33 21.98 16.64
N TYR A 260 -6.45 21.02 16.94
CA TYR A 260 -4.99 21.15 16.88
C TYR A 260 -4.43 20.12 15.89
N THR A 261 -3.36 20.46 15.18
CA THR A 261 -2.63 19.53 14.31
C THR A 261 -1.42 18.92 15.02
N HIS A 262 -0.96 17.76 14.56
CA HIS A 262 0.17 17.04 15.11
C HIS A 262 0.98 16.34 14.02
N SER A 263 2.31 16.41 14.16
CA SER A 263 3.30 15.81 13.26
C SER A 263 3.21 16.33 11.82
N GLU A 264 2.46 15.64 10.97
CA GLU A 264 2.44 15.86 9.50
C GLU A 264 1.13 16.51 9.01
N MET A 265 0.20 16.82 9.94
CA MET A 265 -1.04 17.57 9.69
C MET A 265 -0.82 19.08 9.71
#